data_AF-A0A929F2L6-F1
#
_entry.id   AF-A0A929F2L6-F1
#
_cell.length_a   1.000
_cell.length_b   1.000
_cell.length_c   1.000
_cell.angle_alpha   90.00
_cell.angle_beta   90.00
_cell.angle_gamma   90.00
#
_symmetry.space_group_name_H-M   'P 1'
#
loop_
_entity.id
_entity.type
_entity.pdbx_description
1 polymer ?
#
loop_
_entity_poly.entity_id
_entity_poly.type
_entity_poly.pdbx_seq_one_letter_code
_entity_poly.pdbx_strand_id
1 'polypeptide(L)'
;MKVAVFPFKVYSKENLDYLQEGISNMLLTRMDQDKEIITINNPAIKEALSQSKGELDEHLARELGIKVGADFAILGSLTKIGRSASLDAIILDTRG
;
A
#
# COMPACT_ATOMS: atom_id res chain seq x y z
N MET A 1 -2.48 -0.91 16.82
CA MET A 1 -3.23 -0.58 15.58
C MET A 1 -2.60 -1.33 14.42
N LYS A 2 -3.38 -2.08 13.65
CA LYS A 2 -2.89 -2.89 12.53
C LYS A 2 -2.97 -2.12 11.22
N VAL A 3 -1.88 -2.07 10.46
CA VAL A 3 -1.83 -1.31 9.21
C VAL A 3 -1.40 -2.21 8.06
N ALA A 4 -2.22 -2.26 7.01
CA ALA A 4 -1.87 -2.85 5.73
C ALA A 4 -1.36 -1.76 4.78
N VAL A 5 -0.19 -1.97 4.18
CA VAL A 5 0.35 -1.08 3.14
C VAL A 5 0.38 -1.83 1.82
N PHE A 6 -0.39 -1.36 0.85
CA PHE A 6 -0.43 -1.97 -0.48
C PHE A 6 0.73 -1.48 -1.36
N PRO A 7 1.09 -2.22 -2.42
CA PRO A 7 2.03 -1.73 -3.44
C PRO A 7 1.55 -0.39 -4.03
N PHE A 8 2.46 0.57 -4.13
CA PHE A 8 2.14 1.88 -4.67
C PHE A 8 2.01 1.79 -6.19
N LYS A 9 1.00 2.44 -6.77
CA LYS A 9 0.93 2.59 -8.23
C LYS A 9 2.07 3.49 -8.70
N VAL A 10 2.69 3.18 -9.82
CA VAL A 10 3.77 4.01 -10.38
C VAL A 10 3.35 4.50 -11.76
N TYR A 11 3.18 5.82 -11.88
CA TYR A 11 2.90 6.51 -13.12
C TYR A 11 4.17 7.19 -13.62
N SER A 12 4.87 6.57 -14.56
CA SER A 12 6.10 7.09 -15.15
C SER A 12 6.22 6.71 -16.63
N LYS A 13 6.98 7.49 -17.40
CA LYS A 13 7.44 7.09 -18.74
C LYS A 13 8.61 6.11 -18.69
N GLU A 14 9.33 6.08 -17.57
CA GLU A 14 10.45 5.18 -17.32
C GLU A 14 9.94 3.89 -16.66
N ASN A 15 10.66 2.77 -16.82
CA ASN A 15 10.35 1.58 -16.04
C ASN A 15 10.85 1.77 -14.60
N LEU A 16 9.91 2.05 -13.70
CA LEU A 16 10.14 2.26 -12.28
C LEU A 16 9.31 1.28 -11.43
N ASP A 17 8.98 0.11 -11.97
CA ASP A 17 8.08 -0.85 -11.30
C ASP A 17 8.64 -1.37 -9.96
N TYR A 18 9.96 -1.40 -9.82
CA TYR A 18 10.61 -1.74 -8.55
C TYR A 18 10.24 -0.78 -7.41
N LEU A 19 9.81 0.45 -7.71
CA LEU A 19 9.38 1.42 -6.70
C LEU A 19 8.01 1.10 -6.12
N GLN A 20 7.18 0.30 -6.79
CA GLN A 20 5.87 -0.10 -6.27
C GLN A 20 6.02 -0.80 -4.91
N GLU A 21 6.94 -1.77 -4.83
CA GLU A 21 7.28 -2.46 -3.58
C GLU A 21 8.32 -1.70 -2.75
N GLY A 22 9.24 -0.98 -3.39
CA GLY A 22 10.26 -0.21 -2.67
C GLY A 22 9.67 0.84 -1.73
N ILE A 23 8.64 1.56 -2.19
CA ILE A 23 7.97 2.59 -1.39
C ILE A 23 7.19 1.95 -0.23
N SER A 24 6.42 0.90 -0.49
CA SER A 24 5.64 0.24 0.58
C SER A 24 6.58 -0.36 1.64
N ASN A 25 7.67 -1.02 1.25
CA ASN A 25 8.67 -1.55 2.18
C ASN A 25 9.34 -0.44 3.01
N MET A 26 9.63 0.71 2.41
CA MET A 26 10.20 1.85 3.13
C MET A 26 9.22 2.40 4.19
N LEU A 27 7.92 2.48 3.87
CA LEU A 27 6.90 2.91 4.82
C LEU A 27 6.75 1.90 5.97
N LEU A 28 6.68 0.61 5.65
CA LEU A 28 6.60 -0.47 6.63
C LEU A 28 7.79 -0.44 7.60
N THR A 29 9.01 -0.29 7.08
CA THR A 29 10.23 -0.20 7.92
C THR A 29 10.18 0.97 8.91
N ARG A 30 9.62 2.12 8.51
CA ARG A 30 9.46 3.27 9.42
C ARG A 30 8.36 3.03 10.46
N MET A 31 7.27 2.39 10.07
CA MET A 31 6.16 2.03 10.96
C MET A 31 6.58 1.01 12.01
N ASP A 32 7.43 0.04 11.63
CA ASP A 32 7.94 -0.98 12.55
C ASP A 32 8.84 -0.40 13.67
N GLN A 33 9.27 0.86 13.56
CA GLN A 33 9.98 1.55 14.64
C GLN A 33 9.03 2.01 15.76
N ASP A 34 7.73 2.12 15.46
CA ASP A 34 6.69 2.48 16.41
C ASP A 34 6.09 1.21 17.03
N LYS A 35 6.08 1.13 18.37
CA LYS A 35 5.58 -0.05 19.10
C LYS A 35 4.05 -0.15 19.10
N GLU A 36 3.34 0.92 18.75
CA GLU A 36 1.88 0.97 18.74
C GLU A 36 1.29 0.53 17.39
N ILE A 37 2.12 0.48 16.35
CA ILE A 37 1.78 0.05 15.00
C ILE A 37 2.21 -1.40 14.80
N ILE A 38 1.27 -2.23 14.36
CA ILE A 38 1.51 -3.61 13.94
C ILE A 38 1.33 -3.64 12.43
N THR A 39 2.40 -3.86 11.68
CA THR A 39 2.31 -3.96 10.23
C THR A 39 1.77 -5.33 9.80
N ILE A 40 0.86 -5.35 8.83
CA ILE A 40 0.47 -6.61 8.19
C ILE A 40 1.62 -7.07 7.30
N ASN A 41 1.96 -8.35 7.40
CA ASN A 41 3.08 -8.91 6.65
C ASN A 41 2.84 -8.85 5.13
N ASN A 42 3.87 -8.44 4.40
CA ASN A 42 3.81 -8.30 2.95
C ASN A 42 3.34 -9.57 2.20
N PRO A 43 3.72 -10.81 2.59
CA PRO A 43 3.20 -12.02 1.95
C PRO A 43 1.68 -12.17 1.98
N ALA A 44 1.01 -11.82 3.09
CA ALA A 44 -0.46 -11.91 3.17
C ALA A 44 -1.14 -10.88 2.27
N ILE A 45 -0.55 -9.68 2.15
CA ILE A 45 -1.02 -8.65 1.20
C ILE A 45 -0.90 -9.14 -0.24
N LYS A 46 0.25 -9.72 -0.62
CA LYS A 46 0.47 -10.26 -1.97
C LYS A 46 -0.47 -11.41 -2.30
N GLU A 47 -0.71 -12.32 -1.37
CA GLU A 47 -1.67 -13.42 -1.55
C GLU A 47 -3.09 -12.88 -1.73
N ALA A 48 -3.51 -11.94 -0.87
CA ALA A 48 -4.83 -11.32 -0.94
C ALA A 48 -5.05 -10.60 -2.28
N LEU A 49 -4.05 -9.85 -2.76
CA LEU A 49 -4.06 -9.21 -4.07
C LEU A 49 -4.14 -10.22 -5.23
N SER A 50 -3.35 -11.29 -5.17
CA SER A 50 -3.31 -12.32 -6.23
C SER A 50 -4.63 -13.06 -6.39
N GLN A 51 -5.43 -13.15 -5.31
CA GLN A 51 -6.76 -13.76 -5.31
C GLN A 51 -7.87 -12.75 -5.69
N SER A 52 -7.56 -11.45 -5.71
CA SER A 52 -8.52 -10.40 -6.03
C SER A 52 -8.70 -10.24 -7.55
N LYS A 53 -9.85 -9.71 -7.95
CA LYS A 53 -10.13 -9.36 -9.36
C LYS A 53 -10.35 -7.86 -9.43
N GLY A 54 -9.69 -7.21 -10.38
CA GLY A 54 -9.83 -5.78 -10.62
C GLY A 54 -8.58 -4.99 -10.28
N GLU A 55 -8.63 -3.70 -10.57
CA GLU A 55 -7.57 -2.76 -10.22
C GLU A 55 -7.65 -2.45 -8.71
N LEU A 56 -6.49 -2.29 -8.08
CA LEU A 56 -6.41 -1.89 -6.68
C LEU A 56 -6.86 -0.43 -6.54
N ASP A 57 -8.14 -0.21 -6.23
CA ASP A 57 -8.75 1.07 -5.90
C ASP A 57 -9.07 1.16 -4.39
N GLU A 58 -9.67 2.27 -3.94
CA GLU A 58 -10.01 2.46 -2.53
C GLU A 58 -11.01 1.43 -2.00
N HIS A 59 -11.94 0.99 -2.84
CA HIS A 59 -12.95 0.01 -2.45
C HIS A 59 -12.30 -1.36 -2.22
N LEU A 60 -11.55 -1.84 -3.21
CA LEU A 60 -10.84 -3.11 -3.11
C LEU A 60 -9.77 -3.07 -2.02
N ALA A 61 -9.05 -1.96 -1.85
CA ALA A 61 -8.06 -1.79 -0.78
C ALA A 61 -8.71 -1.89 0.61
N ARG A 62 -9.90 -1.31 0.80
CA ARG A 62 -10.65 -1.45 2.05
C ARG A 62 -11.08 -2.90 2.29
N GLU A 63 -11.66 -3.57 1.29
CA GLU A 63 -12.07 -4.97 1.39
C GLU A 63 -10.89 -5.90 1.72
N LEU A 64 -9.78 -5.73 1.02
CA LEU A 64 -8.56 -6.51 1.27
C LEU A 64 -7.98 -6.19 2.65
N GLY A 65 -8.01 -4.92 3.08
CA GLY A 65 -7.63 -4.50 4.42
C GLY A 65 -8.43 -5.21 5.51
N ILE A 66 -9.75 -5.30 5.36
CA ILE A 66 -10.64 -6.08 6.23
C ILE A 66 -10.25 -7.56 6.21
N LYS A 67 -10.06 -8.13 5.01
CA LYS A 67 -9.72 -9.55 4.81
C LYS A 67 -8.43 -9.95 5.52
N VAL A 68 -7.42 -9.09 5.53
CA VAL A 68 -6.13 -9.35 6.20
C VAL A 68 -6.12 -8.91 7.67
N GLY A 69 -7.25 -8.41 8.18
CA GLY A 69 -7.40 -8.00 9.58
C GLY A 69 -6.66 -6.72 9.95
N ALA A 70 -6.49 -5.79 9.00
CA ALA A 70 -5.95 -4.46 9.27
C ALA A 70 -7.05 -3.55 9.86
N ASP A 71 -6.65 -2.62 10.73
CA ASP A 71 -7.49 -1.50 11.20
C ASP A 71 -7.45 -0.32 10.22
N PHE A 72 -6.35 -0.20 9.47
CA PHE A 72 -6.17 0.79 8.43
C PHE A 72 -5.50 0.18 7.20
N ALA A 73 -5.94 0.62 6.02
CA ALA A 73 -5.36 0.29 4.74
C ALA A 73 -4.73 1.53 4.09
N ILE A 74 -3.50 1.40 3.60
CA ILE A 74 -2.79 2.48 2.91
C ILE A 74 -2.65 2.12 1.44
N LEU A 75 -3.15 3.02 0.59
CA LEU A 75 -3.00 3.01 -0.85
C LEU A 75 -2.29 4.29 -1.27
N GLY A 76 -1.53 4.24 -2.36
CA GLY A 76 -0.88 5.43 -2.86
C GLY A 76 -0.33 5.28 -4.27
N SER A 77 0.20 6.38 -4.77
CA SER A 77 0.80 6.44 -6.09
C SER A 77 2.03 7.34 -6.10
N LEU A 78 3.01 6.95 -6.90
CA LEU A 78 4.13 7.77 -7.32
C LEU A 78 3.86 8.25 -8.74
N THR A 79 3.90 9.56 -8.98
CA THR A 79 3.83 10.12 -10.33
C THR A 79 5.14 10.82 -10.68
N LYS A 80 5.81 10.39 -11.75
CA LYS A 80 7.07 10.96 -12.25
C LYS A 80 6.87 11.62 -13.61
N ILE A 81 7.16 12.92 -13.69
CA ILE A 81 7.10 13.69 -14.94
C ILE A 81 8.41 14.47 -15.11
N GLY A 82 9.19 14.10 -16.13
CA GLY A 82 10.48 14.75 -16.42
C GLY A 82 11.41 14.67 -15.21
N ARG A 83 11.72 15.80 -14.57
CA ARG A 83 12.56 15.87 -13.36
C ARG A 83 11.77 15.93 -12.05
N SER A 84 10.46 16.14 -12.10
CA SER A 84 9.60 16.21 -10.92
C SER A 84 9.00 14.86 -10.55
N ALA A 85 8.68 14.67 -9.27
CA ALA A 85 7.96 13.51 -8.75
C ALA A 85 6.96 13.97 -7.68
N SER A 86 5.78 13.35 -7.62
CA SER A 86 4.84 13.43 -6.50
C SER A 86 4.62 12.05 -5.91
N LEU A 87 4.41 11.99 -4.60
CA LEU A 87 4.02 10.79 -3.88
C LEU A 87 2.76 11.12 -3.10
N ASP A 88 1.68 10.43 -3.44
CA ASP A 88 0.36 10.64 -2.87
C ASP A 88 -0.07 9.35 -2.16
N ALA A 89 -0.69 9.48 -0.99
CA ALA A 89 -1.15 8.34 -0.21
C ALA A 89 -2.48 8.66 0.48
N ILE A 90 -3.35 7.67 0.57
CA ILE A 90 -4.61 7.71 1.29
C ILE A 90 -4.61 6.63 2.37
N ILE A 91 -5.16 6.99 3.53
CA ILE A 91 -5.38 6.08 4.65
C ILE A 91 -6.88 5.82 4.73
N LEU A 92 -7.26 4.55 4.67
CA LEU A 92 -8.64 4.08 4.71
C LEU A 92 -8.88 3.41 6.06
N ASP A 93 -9.90 3.85 6.81
CA ASP A 93 -10.40 3.08 7.96
C ASP A 93 -11.17 1.86 7.43
N THR A 94 -10.82 0.68 7.95
CA THR A 94 -11.43 -0.61 7.60
C THR A 94 -12.48 -1.05 8.60
N ARG A 95 -12.61 -0.36 9.74
CA ARG A 95 -13.51 -0.72 10.85
C ARG A 95 -14.93 -0.15 10.70
N GLY A 96 -15.11 0.84 9.81
CA GLY A 96 -16.39 1.49 9.53
C GLY A 96 -16.54 2.85 10.21
#